data_AF-A0A945QUW7-F1
#
_entry.id   AF-A0A945QUW7-F1
#
_cell.length_a   1.000
_cell.length_b   1.000
_cell.length_c   1.000
_cell.angle_alpha   90.00
_cell.angle_beta   90.00
_cell.angle_gamma   90.00
#
_symmetry.space_group_name_H-M   'P 1'
#
loop_
_entity.id
_entity.type
_entity.pdbx_description
1 polymer ?
#
loop_
_entity_poly.entity_id
_entity_poly.type
_entity_poly.pdbx_seq_one_letter_code
_entity_poly.pdbx_strand_id
1 'polypeptide(L)' 'RHAGGRVIAVSHRDPIIVALLYWTGVGLEALPDFPLETGAVYEVCLDGEIRVSALT' A
#
# COMPACT_ATOMS: atom_id res chain seq x y z
N ARG A 1 -13.43 -10.78 9.97
CA ARG A 1 -12.01 -10.42 10.18
C ARG A 1 -11.19 -11.70 10.08
N HIS A 2 -10.20 -11.76 9.19
CA HIS A 2 -9.26 -12.89 9.11
C HIS A 2 -7.99 -12.51 9.86
N ALA A 3 -7.98 -12.70 11.18
CA ALA A 3 -6.81 -12.41 11.99
C ALA A 3 -5.63 -13.31 11.54
N GLY A 4 -4.50 -12.70 11.20
CA GLY A 4 -3.29 -13.41 10.73
C GLY A 4 -3.35 -13.91 9.28
N GLY A 5 -4.39 -13.58 8.51
CA GLY A 5 -4.47 -13.95 7.10
C GLY A 5 -3.73 -12.96 6.19
N ARG A 6 -3.02 -13.47 5.17
CA ARG A 6 -2.53 -12.65 4.06
C ARG A 6 -3.71 -12.26 3.16
N VAL A 7 -3.78 -10.98 2.78
CA VAL A 7 -4.77 -10.45 1.84
C VAL A 7 -4.05 -10.06 0.55
N ILE A 8 -4.62 -10.44 -0.59
CA ILE A 8 -4.19 -9.94 -1.90
C ILE A 8 -5.23 -8.90 -2.34
N ALA A 9 -4.78 -7.68 -2.60
CA ALA A 9 -5.60 -6.61 -3.13
C ALA A 9 -5.11 -6.23 -4.54
N VAL A 10 -6.04 -6.15 -5.48
CA VAL A 10 -5.76 -5.68 -6.85
C VAL A 10 -6.65 -4.47 -7.10
N SER A 11 -6.03 -3.38 -7.52
CA SER A 11 -6.70 -2.10 -7.74
C SER A 11 -5.92 -1.30 -8.78
N HIS A 12 -6.54 -0.21 -9.24
CA HIS A 12 -5.82 0.84 -9.96
C HIS A 12 -4.84 1.56 -9.03
N ARG A 13 -3.85 2.22 -9.63
CA ARG A 13 -2.76 2.93 -8.95
C ARG A 13 -3.27 3.90 -7.87
N ASP A 14 -4.12 4.85 -8.23
CA ASP A 14 -4.47 5.92 -7.30
C ASP A 14 -5.33 5.43 -6.11
N PRO A 15 -6.38 4.60 -6.29
CA PRO A 15 -7.15 4.10 -5.16
C PRO A 15 -6.31 3.25 -4.19
N ILE A 16 -5.34 2.48 -4.68
CA ILE A 16 -4.48 1.70 -3.76
C ILE A 16 -3.52 2.63 -3.01
N ILE A 17 -2.96 3.66 -3.67
CA ILE A 17 -2.11 4.65 -3.00
C ILE A 17 -2.89 5.42 -1.93
N VAL A 18 -4.14 5.82 -2.19
CA VAL A 18 -4.97 6.49 -1.18
C VAL A 18 -5.14 5.65 0.08
N ALA A 19 -5.32 4.34 -0.05
CA ALA A 19 -5.38 3.44 1.11
C ALA A 19 -4.04 3.38 1.86
N LEU A 20 -2.92 3.31 1.12
CA LEU A 20 -1.57 3.32 1.71
C LEU A 20 -1.29 4.63 2.45
N LEU A 21 -1.59 5.78 1.85
CA LEU A 21 -1.44 7.11 2.45
C LEU A 21 -2.24 7.24 3.76
N TYR A 22 -3.50 6.80 3.73
CA TYR A 22 -4.34 6.78 4.93
C TYR A 22 -3.72 5.94 6.04
N TRP A 23 -3.21 4.75 5.70
CA TRP A 23 -2.61 3.88 6.70
C TRP A 23 -1.27 4.43 7.24
N THR A 24 -0.43 5.03 6.40
CA THR A 24 0.87 5.58 6.79
C THR A 24 0.78 6.97 7.43
N GLY A 25 -0.42 7.57 7.50
CA GLY A 25 -0.62 8.92 8.04
C GLY A 25 -0.03 10.02 7.15
N VAL A 26 0.18 9.73 5.86
CA VAL A 26 0.67 10.69 4.87
C VAL A 26 -0.52 11.36 4.17
N GLY A 27 -0.43 12.66 3.88
CA GLY A 27 -1.49 13.41 3.21
C GLY A 27 -1.60 13.10 1.71
N LEU A 28 -2.74 13.49 1.11
CA LEU A 28 -3.06 13.26 -0.30
C LEU A 28 -2.13 14.00 -1.27
N GLU A 29 -1.45 15.05 -0.80
CA GLU A 29 -0.44 15.79 -1.55
C GLU A 29 0.73 14.91 -2.02
N ALA A 30 0.99 13.77 -1.37
CA ALA A 30 2.01 12.81 -1.79
C ALA A 30 1.55 11.86 -2.92
N LEU A 31 0.26 11.85 -3.27
CA LEU A 31 -0.31 10.95 -4.28
C LEU A 31 0.38 11.02 -5.66
N PRO A 32 0.69 12.22 -6.23
CA PRO A 32 1.32 12.31 -7.55
C PRO A 32 2.67 11.60 -7.59
N ASP A 33 3.48 11.80 -6.56
CA ASP A 33 4.88 11.37 -6.49
C ASP A 33 5.06 10.02 -5.77
N PHE A 34 3.97 9.35 -5.39
CA PHE A 34 4.06 8.10 -4.65
C PHE A 34 4.72 6.99 -5.50
N PRO A 35 5.76 6.30 -4.99
CA PRO A 35 6.62 5.42 -5.77
C PRO A 35 6.04 4.01 -5.94
N LEU A 36 4.90 3.91 -6.63
CA LEU A 36 4.25 2.63 -6.96
C LEU A 36 4.26 2.43 -8.48
N GLU A 37 4.96 1.38 -8.92
CA GLU A 37 5.07 0.96 -10.32
C GLU A 37 3.87 0.11 -10.72
N THR A 38 3.27 0.45 -11.87
CA THR A 38 2.16 -0.34 -12.43
C THR A 38 2.66 -1.74 -12.82
N GLY A 39 1.93 -2.77 -12.41
CA GLY A 39 2.26 -4.17 -12.74
C GLY A 39 3.25 -4.84 -11.78
N ALA A 40 3.77 -4.11 -10.80
CA ALA A 40 4.56 -4.67 -9.71
C ALA A 40 3.67 -5.16 -8.55
N VAL A 41 4.19 -6.11 -7.78
CA VAL A 41 3.54 -6.59 -6.55
C VAL A 41 4.26 -5.98 -5.36
N TYR A 42 3.49 -5.46 -4.41
CA TYR A 42 4.01 -4.89 -3.17
C TYR A 42 3.52 -5.68 -1.97
N GLU A 43 4.42 -5.96 -1.04
CA GLU A 43 4.05 -6.41 0.31
C GLU A 43 3.86 -5.21 1.22
N VAL A 44 2.76 -5.23 1.97
CA VAL A 44 2.42 -4.21 2.97
C VAL A 44 2.29 -4.91 4.32
N CYS A 45 3.20 -4.61 5.24
CA CYS A 45 3.14 -5.10 6.61
C CYS A 45 2.44 -4.05 7.49
N LEU A 46 1.35 -4.45 8.13
CA LEU A 46 0.54 -3.58 9.00
C LEU A 46 0.77 -3.83 10.50
N ASP A 47 1.74 -4.70 10.85
CA ASP A 47 2.06 -5.02 12.25
C ASP A 47 3.04 -3.99 12.84
N GLY A 48 2.48 -2.99 13.52
CA GLY A 48 3.24 -1.89 14.12
C GLY A 48 3.44 -0.73 13.14
N GLU A 49 4.69 -0.44 12.79
CA GLU A 49 5.01 0.55 11.76
C GLU A 49 4.73 -0.03 10.37
N ILE A 50 4.03 0.75 9.55
CA ILE A 50 3.64 0.31 8.21
C ILE A 50 4.84 0.33 7.29
N ARG A 51 5.11 -0.82 6.69
CA ARG A 51 6.22 -1.01 5.76
C ARG A 51 5.67 -1.46 4.42
N VAL A 52 6.14 -0.81 3.36
CA VAL A 52 5.81 -1.12 1.97
C VAL A 52 7.09 -1.52 1.26
N SER A 53 7.12 -2.68 0.65
CA SER A 53 8.28 -3.19 -0.10
C SER A 53 7.85 -3.87 -1.38
N ALA A 54 8.54 -3.61 -2.49
CA ALA A 54 8.33 -4.36 -3.73
C ALA A 54 8.74 -5.82 -3.52
N LEU A 55 7.91 -6.75 -4.01
CA LEU A 55 8.27 -8.16 -4.13
C LEU A 55 8.97 -8.34 -5.49
N THR A 56 10.27 -8.64 -5.45
CA THR A 56 11.09 -9.02 -6.61
C THR A 56 10.79 -10.42 -7.10
#